data_AF-A0A1G1JV55-F1
#
_entry.id   AF-A0A1G1JV55-F1
#
_cell.length_a   1.000
_cell.length_b   1.000
_cell.length_c   1.000
_cell.angle_alpha   90.00
_cell.angle_beta   90.00
_cell.angle_gamma   90.00
#
_symmetry.space_group_name_H-M   'P 1'
#
loop_
_entity.id
_entity.type
_entity.pdbx_description
1 polymer ?
#
loop_
_entity_poly.entity_id
_entity_poly.type
_entity_poly.pdbx_seq_one_letter_code
_entity_poly.pdbx_strand_id
1 'polypeptide(L)'
;MKPLLLMTMGFTYSQLILGATLRHTGNQFIAVSHIVNGFFILIHSGLVMARVLNHYEGDKQLVYPAVFLGFLTLLQMAFGIGAFIYTIALHEAVQISSARVFFVTVHQTLGALLLATIAFLTLRIYRKAAIK
;
A
#
# COMPACT_ATOMS: atom_id res chain seq x y z
N MET A 1 -9.06 15.61 6.75
CA MET A 1 -7.88 14.71 6.90
C MET A 1 -8.25 13.36 7.51
N LYS A 2 -8.94 13.30 8.66
CA LYS A 2 -9.34 12.03 9.32
C LYS A 2 -10.04 11.00 8.41
N PRO A 3 -11.12 11.33 7.66
CA PRO A 3 -11.80 10.34 6.83
C PRO A 3 -10.92 9.81 5.69
N LEU A 4 -10.12 10.69 5.06
CA LEU A 4 -9.16 10.29 4.04
C LEU A 4 -8.14 9.26 4.57
N LEU A 5 -7.60 9.49 5.77
CA LEU A 5 -6.65 8.57 6.42
C LEU A 5 -7.30 7.22 6.75
N LEU A 6 -8.52 7.22 7.29
CA LEU A 6 -9.27 5.99 7.58
C LEU A 6 -9.60 5.20 6.31
N MET A 7 -10.03 5.88 5.24
CA MET A 7 -10.29 5.23 3.96
C MET A 7 -9.00 4.63 3.37
N THR A 8 -7.90 5.40 3.40
CA THR A 8 -6.58 4.91 2.94
C THR A 8 -6.12 3.68 3.72
N MET A 9 -6.31 3.69 5.05
CA MET A 9 -6.00 2.56 5.92
C MET A 9 -6.90 1.35 5.59
N GLY A 10 -8.20 1.57 5.39
CA GLY A 10 -9.16 0.53 4.99
C GLY A 10 -8.79 -0.12 3.65
N PHE A 11 -8.47 0.67 2.63
CA PHE A 11 -8.00 0.16 1.34
C PHE A 11 -6.68 -0.59 1.45
N THR A 12 -5.75 -0.08 2.26
CA THR A 12 -4.47 -0.77 2.48
C THR A 12 -4.66 -2.11 3.18
N TYR A 13 -5.52 -2.16 4.19
CA TYR A 13 -5.86 -3.39 4.89
C TYR A 13 -6.55 -4.40 3.97
N SER A 14 -7.54 -3.96 3.18
CA SER A 14 -8.21 -4.83 2.21
C SER A 14 -7.23 -5.36 1.15
N GLN A 15 -6.22 -4.56 0.76
CA GLN A 15 -5.19 -5.00 -0.19
C GLN A 15 -4.37 -6.17 0.33
N LEU A 16 -4.02 -6.17 1.61
CA LEU A 16 -3.29 -7.28 2.23
C LEU A 16 -4.13 -8.57 2.24
N ILE A 17 -5.42 -8.46 2.54
CA ILE A 17 -6.36 -9.58 2.49
C ILE A 17 -6.48 -10.09 1.06
N LEU A 18 -6.79 -9.21 0.10
CA LEU A 18 -6.91 -9.58 -1.31
C LEU A 18 -5.62 -10.23 -1.85
N GLY A 19 -4.46 -9.70 -1.48
CA GLY A 19 -3.17 -10.26 -1.87
C GLY A 19 -2.92 -11.65 -1.26
N ALA A 20 -3.30 -11.86 0.00
CA ALA A 20 -3.22 -13.18 0.65
C ALA A 20 -4.18 -14.17 0.00
N THR A 21 -5.44 -13.79 -0.20
CA THR A 21 -6.45 -14.61 -0.87
C THR A 21 -6.01 -14.97 -2.28
N LEU A 22 -5.44 -14.04 -3.04
CA LEU A 22 -4.90 -14.31 -4.37
C LEU A 22 -3.81 -15.40 -4.35
N ARG A 23 -2.88 -15.33 -3.39
CA ARG A 23 -1.80 -16.33 -3.26
C ARG A 23 -2.32 -17.72 -2.90
N HIS A 24 -3.39 -17.81 -2.12
CA HIS A 24 -3.97 -19.09 -1.70
C HIS A 24 -4.96 -19.68 -2.71
N THR A 25 -5.65 -18.84 -3.48
CA THR A 25 -6.75 -19.29 -4.37
C THR A 25 -6.36 -19.28 -5.85
N GLY A 26 -5.38 -18.48 -6.26
CA GLY A 26 -5.06 -18.25 -7.67
C GLY A 26 -6.20 -17.62 -8.48
N ASN A 27 -7.26 -17.13 -7.82
CA ASN A 27 -8.50 -16.72 -8.48
C ASN A 27 -8.31 -15.40 -9.25
N GLN A 28 -8.64 -15.41 -10.55
CA GLN A 28 -8.49 -14.26 -11.45
C GLN A 28 -9.37 -13.07 -11.06
N PHE A 29 -10.58 -13.30 -10.56
CA PHE A 29 -11.45 -12.22 -10.07
C PHE A 29 -10.84 -11.51 -8.85
N ILE A 30 -10.20 -12.27 -7.95
CA ILE A 30 -9.48 -11.71 -6.82
C ILE A 30 -8.24 -10.94 -7.30
N ALA A 31 -7.57 -11.41 -8.36
CA ALA A 31 -6.44 -10.70 -8.97
C ALA A 31 -6.86 -9.32 -9.50
N VAL A 32 -7.94 -9.26 -10.29
CA VAL A 32 -8.48 -7.99 -10.81
C VAL A 32 -8.88 -7.08 -9.65
N SER A 33 -9.57 -7.61 -8.64
CA SER A 33 -9.98 -6.85 -7.45
C SER A 33 -8.77 -6.27 -6.70
N HIS A 34 -7.70 -7.05 -6.55
CA HIS A 34 -6.44 -6.61 -5.93
C HIS A 34 -5.75 -5.50 -6.74
N ILE A 35 -5.75 -5.60 -8.08
CA ILE A 35 -5.16 -4.59 -8.95
C ILE A 35 -5.95 -3.28 -8.87
N VAL A 36 -7.27 -3.34 -8.97
CA VAL A 36 -8.16 -2.16 -8.86
C VAL A 36 -7.99 -1.47 -7.50
N ASN A 37 -7.96 -2.23 -6.41
CA ASN A 37 -7.75 -1.68 -5.08
C ASN A 37 -6.34 -1.06 -4.92
N GLY A 38 -5.33 -1.59 -5.62
CA GLY A 38 -4.01 -0.96 -5.72
C GLY A 38 -4.04 0.46 -6.30
N PHE A 39 -4.86 0.72 -7.32
CA PHE A 39 -5.05 2.07 -7.86
C PHE A 39 -5.71 3.02 -6.85
N PHE A 40 -6.69 2.53 -6.09
CA PHE A 40 -7.27 3.34 -5.02
C PHE A 40 -6.23 3.74 -3.97
N ILE A 41 -5.34 2.83 -3.57
CA ILE A 41 -4.23 3.13 -2.64
C ILE A 41 -3.28 4.16 -3.23
N LEU A 42 -2.94 4.06 -4.53
CA LEU A 42 -2.07 5.02 -5.20
C LEU A 42 -2.64 6.44 -5.13
N ILE A 43 -3.91 6.59 -5.52
CA ILE A 43 -4.62 7.88 -5.49
C ILE A 43 -4.70 8.40 -4.05
N HIS A 44 -5.14 7.57 -3.11
CA HIS A 44 -5.34 7.98 -1.72
C HIS A 44 -4.03 8.36 -1.04
N SER A 45 -2.94 7.62 -1.27
CA SER A 45 -1.61 7.96 -0.75
C SER A 45 -1.13 9.30 -1.29
N GLY A 46 -1.32 9.56 -2.59
CA GLY A 46 -1.01 10.85 -3.19
C GLY A 46 -1.83 12.00 -2.59
N LEU A 47 -3.13 11.80 -2.37
CA LEU A 47 -4.01 12.79 -1.71
C LEU A 47 -3.61 13.04 -0.25
N VAL A 48 -3.22 11.99 0.49
CA VAL A 48 -2.71 12.12 1.87
C VAL A 48 -1.43 12.93 1.87
N MET A 49 -0.46 12.59 1.01
CA MET A 49 0.80 13.29 0.90
C MET A 49 0.60 14.77 0.55
N ALA A 50 -0.16 15.06 -0.51
CA ALA A 50 -0.46 16.42 -0.94
C ALA A 50 -1.15 17.23 0.17
N ARG A 51 -2.12 16.63 0.88
CA ARG A 51 -2.80 17.32 1.97
C ARG A 51 -1.88 17.61 3.16
N VAL A 52 -0.99 16.68 3.51
CA VAL A 52 0.01 16.91 4.57
C VAL A 52 0.95 18.03 4.17
N LEU A 53 1.51 17.99 2.96
CA LEU A 53 2.45 19.00 2.49
C LEU A 53 1.81 20.39 2.41
N ASN A 54 0.55 20.49 1.99
CA ASN A 54 -0.12 21.78 1.82
C ASN A 54 -0.72 22.39 3.10
N HIS A 55 -1.08 21.58 4.10
CA HIS A 55 -1.83 22.06 5.29
C HIS A 55 -1.09 21.85 6.62
N TYR A 56 -0.02 21.05 6.61
CA TYR A 56 0.80 20.74 7.78
C TYR A 56 2.27 20.98 7.48
N GLU A 57 2.55 21.94 6.59
CA GLU A 57 3.89 22.39 6.28
C GLU A 57 4.62 22.80 7.59
N GLY A 58 5.83 22.29 7.79
CA GLY A 58 6.61 22.48 9.02
C GLY A 58 6.39 21.43 10.11
N ASP A 59 5.30 20.65 10.09
CA ASP A 59 5.09 19.55 11.04
C ASP A 59 5.84 18.29 10.58
N LYS A 60 7.12 18.22 10.92
CA LYS A 60 8.02 17.09 10.55
C LYS A 60 7.46 15.73 10.98
N GLN A 61 6.64 15.67 12.04
CA GLN A 61 6.03 14.41 12.50
C GLN A 61 4.91 13.90 11.59
N LEU A 62 4.41 14.74 10.68
CA LEU A 62 3.43 14.37 9.66
C LEU A 62 4.05 14.35 8.27
N VAL A 63 4.91 15.31 7.95
CA VAL A 63 5.55 15.45 6.62
C VAL A 63 6.42 14.25 6.29
N TYR A 64 7.33 13.83 7.18
CA TYR A 64 8.23 12.72 6.86
C TYR A 64 7.49 11.39 6.64
N PRO A 65 6.54 10.98 7.52
CA PRO A 65 5.75 9.78 7.26
C PRO A 65 4.88 9.89 6.00
N ALA A 66 4.40 11.07 5.63
CA ALA A 66 3.58 11.25 4.42
C ALA A 66 4.40 11.14 3.13
N VAL A 67 5.62 11.69 3.11
CA VAL A 67 6.56 11.50 1.98
C VAL A 67 7.01 10.04 1.91
N PHE A 68 7.29 9.43 3.08
CA PHE A 68 7.63 8.01 3.16
C PHE A 68 6.48 7.12 2.66
N LEU A 69 5.23 7.44 3.00
CA LEU A 69 4.04 6.77 2.45
C LEU A 69 4.03 6.84 0.91
N GLY A 70 4.22 8.03 0.34
CA GLY A 70 4.28 8.21 -1.11
C GLY A 70 5.37 7.35 -1.76
N PHE A 71 6.57 7.37 -1.19
CA PHE A 71 7.69 6.55 -1.66
C PHE A 71 7.40 5.04 -1.58
N LEU A 72 6.89 4.56 -0.44
CA LEU A 72 6.49 3.16 -0.27
C LEU A 72 5.43 2.74 -1.27
N THR A 73 4.45 3.59 -1.55
CA THR A 73 3.39 3.29 -2.53
C THR A 73 3.96 3.10 -3.94
N LEU A 74 4.96 3.89 -4.34
CA LEU A 74 5.63 3.72 -5.63
C LEU A 74 6.42 2.40 -5.70
N LEU A 75 7.17 2.08 -4.65
CA LEU A 75 7.86 0.79 -4.56
C LEU A 75 6.86 -0.37 -4.57
N GLN A 76 5.76 -0.27 -3.82
CA GLN A 76 4.70 -1.27 -3.78
C GLN A 76 4.16 -1.59 -5.18
N MET A 77 3.94 -0.56 -6.01
CA MET A 77 3.49 -0.75 -7.39
C MET A 77 4.55 -1.43 -8.25
N ALA A 78 5.81 -0.99 -8.18
CA ALA A 78 6.90 -1.60 -8.93
C ALA A 78 7.07 -3.10 -8.60
N PHE A 79 7.14 -3.43 -7.31
CA PHE A 79 7.26 -4.82 -6.86
C PHE A 79 5.98 -5.64 -7.10
N GLY A 80 4.80 -5.00 -7.05
CA GLY A 80 3.52 -5.64 -7.35
C GLY A 80 3.40 -6.06 -8.81
N ILE A 81 3.84 -5.20 -9.74
CA ILE A 81 3.92 -5.51 -11.17
C ILE A 81 4.91 -6.66 -11.39
N GLY A 82 6.09 -6.62 -10.77
CA GLY A 82 7.05 -7.72 -10.84
C GLY A 82 6.45 -9.04 -10.34
N ALA A 83 5.81 -9.04 -9.17
CA ALA A 83 5.14 -10.21 -8.61
C ALA A 83 4.02 -10.74 -9.52
N PHE A 84 3.25 -9.85 -10.16
CA PHE A 84 2.20 -10.20 -11.11
C PHE A 84 2.77 -10.90 -12.35
N ILE A 85 3.84 -10.35 -12.95
CA ILE A 85 4.49 -10.94 -14.12
C ILE A 85 4.96 -12.37 -13.80
N TYR A 86 5.65 -12.57 -12.68
CA TYR A 86 6.14 -13.90 -12.29
C TYR A 86 5.05 -14.88 -11.84
N THR A 87 3.91 -14.40 -11.34
CA THR A 87 2.87 -15.27 -10.77
C THR A 87 1.76 -15.61 -11.75
N ILE A 88 1.41 -14.69 -12.65
CA ILE A 88 0.29 -14.84 -13.57
C ILE A 88 0.78 -14.92 -15.02
N ALA A 89 1.68 -14.03 -15.45
CA ALA A 89 2.11 -13.98 -16.85
C ALA A 89 3.08 -15.12 -17.23
N LEU A 90 3.87 -15.61 -16.28
CA LEU A 90 4.88 -16.66 -16.50
C LEU A 90 4.53 -18.00 -15.83
N HIS A 91 3.26 -18.20 -15.46
CA HIS A 91 2.80 -19.29 -14.59
C HIS A 91 3.20 -20.70 -15.10
N GLU A 92 3.23 -20.91 -16.40
CA GLU A 92 3.52 -22.20 -17.03
C GLU A 92 5.01 -22.40 -17.37
N ALA A 93 5.79 -21.31 -17.46
CA ALA A 93 7.15 -21.34 -18.00
C ALA A 93 8.24 -21.42 -16.93
N VAL A 94 7.91 -21.09 -15.66
CA VAL A 94 8.92 -20.87 -14.61
C VAL A 94 8.52 -21.63 -13.34
N GLN A 95 9.17 -22.78 -13.11
CA GLN A 95 9.27 -23.41 -11.79
C GLN A 95 9.64 -22.33 -10.75
N ILE A 96 9.08 -22.39 -9.53
CA ILE A 96 9.21 -21.37 -8.46
C ILE A 96 10.63 -20.78 -8.43
N SER A 97 10.81 -19.62 -9.07
CA SER A 97 12.12 -19.00 -9.19
C SER A 97 12.42 -18.18 -7.95
N SER A 98 13.71 -18.07 -7.61
CA SER A 98 14.18 -17.16 -6.56
C SER A 98 13.68 -15.73 -6.80
N ALA A 99 13.57 -15.32 -8.07
CA ALA A 99 12.99 -14.04 -8.46
C ALA A 99 11.52 -13.90 -8.04
N ARG A 100 10.67 -14.91 -8.31
CA ARG A 100 9.26 -14.89 -7.88
C ARG A 100 9.16 -14.73 -6.36
N VAL A 101 9.93 -15.51 -5.60
CA VAL A 101 9.95 -15.44 -4.13
C VAL A 101 10.36 -14.05 -3.65
N PHE A 102 11.40 -13.48 -4.26
CA PHE A 102 11.89 -12.14 -3.94
C PHE A 102 10.81 -11.07 -4.17
N PHE A 103 10.24 -10.99 -5.37
CA PHE A 103 9.23 -9.97 -5.70
C PHE A 103 7.98 -10.08 -4.82
N VAL A 104 7.47 -11.30 -4.60
CA VAL A 104 6.29 -11.53 -3.75
C VAL A 104 6.57 -11.15 -2.30
N THR A 105 7.73 -11.54 -1.77
CA THR A 105 8.10 -11.27 -0.37
C THR A 105 8.28 -9.77 -0.15
N VAL A 106 9.05 -9.09 -1.02
CA VAL A 106 9.27 -7.65 -0.90
C VAL A 106 7.95 -6.88 -1.03
N HIS A 107 7.11 -7.23 -2.01
CA HIS A 107 5.80 -6.61 -2.16
C HIS A 107 4.91 -6.81 -0.93
N GLN A 108 4.92 -7.99 -0.33
CA GLN A 108 4.14 -8.25 0.89
C GLN A 108 4.66 -7.45 2.08
N THR A 109 5.97 -7.40 2.29
CA THR A 109 6.60 -6.64 3.38
C THR A 109 6.37 -5.14 3.24
N LEU A 110 6.51 -4.60 2.02
CA LEU A 110 6.23 -3.19 1.73
C LEU A 110 4.75 -2.86 1.98
N GLY A 111 3.82 -3.77 1.66
CA GLY A 111 2.40 -3.60 1.95
C GLY A 111 2.10 -3.48 3.45
N ALA A 112 2.75 -4.30 4.28
CA ALA A 112 2.64 -4.20 5.74
C ALA A 112 3.22 -2.88 6.28
N LEU A 113 4.34 -2.43 5.72
CA LEU A 113 4.97 -1.17 6.11
C LEU A 113 4.13 0.05 5.70
N LEU A 114 3.46 -0.02 4.54
CA LEU A 114 2.50 0.98 4.08
C LEU A 114 1.32 1.08 5.06
N LEU A 115 0.78 -0.06 5.51
CA LEU A 115 -0.29 -0.10 6.52
C LEU A 115 0.16 0.51 7.86
N ALA A 116 1.36 0.17 8.32
CA ALA A 116 1.92 0.73 9.55
C ALA A 116 2.08 2.26 9.44
N THR A 117 2.56 2.74 8.30
CA THR A 117 2.76 4.19 8.04
C THR A 117 1.44 4.95 8.05
N ILE A 118 0.40 4.43 7.39
CA ILE A 118 -0.92 5.09 7.38
C ILE A 118 -1.61 5.02 8.76
N ALA A 119 -1.45 3.92 9.50
CA ALA A 119 -1.94 3.81 10.87
C ALA A 119 -1.26 4.85 11.80
N PHE A 120 0.06 5.00 11.68
CA PHE A 120 0.81 6.01 12.42
C PHE A 120 0.31 7.44 12.12
N LEU A 121 0.16 7.80 10.84
CA LEU A 121 -0.38 9.10 10.43
C LEU A 121 -1.80 9.32 10.97
N THR A 122 -2.65 8.30 10.93
CA THR A 122 -4.01 8.33 11.48
C THR A 122 -3.98 8.65 12.97
N LEU A 123 -3.25 7.88 13.76
CA LEU A 123 -3.15 8.08 15.21
C LEU A 123 -2.59 9.46 15.55
N ARG A 124 -1.58 9.94 14.82
CA ARG A 124 -1.01 11.28 15.03
C ARG A 124 -2.02 12.40 14.80
N ILE A 125 -2.80 12.33 13.73
CA ILE A 125 -3.84 13.33 13.43
C ILE A 125 -4.97 13.29 14.46
N TYR A 126 -5.38 12.10 14.90
CA TYR A 126 -6.39 11.97 15.96
C TYR A 126 -5.88 12.53 17.29
N ARG A 127 -4.64 12.23 17.68
CA ARG A 127 -4.02 12.76 18.90
C ARG A 127 -3.93 14.28 18.88
N LYS A 128 -3.50 14.88 17.75
CA LYS A 128 -3.44 16.34 17.60
C LYS A 128 -4.83 17.01 17.66
N ALA A 129 -5.89 16.30 17.30
CA ALA A 129 -7.26 16.79 17.39
C ALA A 129 -7.90 16.61 18.77
N ALA A 130 -7.33 15.78 19.65
CA ALA A 130 -7.82 15.57 21.02
C ALA A 130 -7.14 16.49 22.05
N ILE A 131 -5.98 17.05 21.71
CA ILE A 131 -5.20 17.99 22.55
C ILE A 131 -5.55 19.46 22.24
N LYS A 132 -6.28 19.71 21.15
CA LYS A 132 -6.87 21.01 20.82
C LYS A 132 -8.28 21.08 21.36
#